data_AF-A0A382FCA2-F1
#
_entry.id   AF-A0A382FCA2-F1
#
_cell.length_a   1.000
_cell.length_b   1.000
_cell.length_c   1.000
_cell.angle_alpha   90.00
_cell.angle_beta   90.00
_cell.angle_gamma   90.00
#
_symmetry.space_group_name_H-M   'P 1'
#
loop_
_entity.id
_entity.type
_entity.pdbx_description
1 polymer ?
#
loop_
_entity_poly.entity_id
_entity_poly.type
_entity_poly.pdbx_seq_one_letter_code
_entity_poly.pdbx_strand_id
1 'polypeptide(L)'
;MNFRFFIISIILTSGFVGVTFAETVSGEKEFSQEEILEMKHKAVLITMNDGTFMIELFPEDAPNTVHNFLKLAESGYYDGMVFH
;
A
#
# COMPACT_ATOMS: atom_id res chain seq x y z
N MET A 1 18.74 -24.88 37.44
CA MET A 1 18.19 -24.09 36.32
C MET A 1 18.47 -24.87 35.04
N ASN A 2 17.43 -25.32 34.35
CA ASN A 2 17.54 -26.38 33.34
C ASN A 2 17.93 -25.76 31.99
N PHE A 3 19.23 -25.63 31.74
CA PHE A 3 19.83 -24.99 30.55
C PHE A 3 19.23 -25.47 29.21
N ARG A 4 18.76 -26.72 29.17
CA ARG A 4 18.05 -27.32 28.03
C ARG A 4 16.76 -26.58 27.62
N PHE A 5 15.99 -26.06 28.58
CA PHE A 5 14.78 -25.30 28.28
C PHE A 5 15.09 -23.90 27.74
N PHE A 6 16.23 -23.32 28.13
CA PHE A 6 16.65 -22.00 27.67
C PHE A 6 17.06 -22.03 26.19
N ILE A 7 17.73 -23.09 25.74
CA ILE A 7 18.10 -23.28 24.33
C ILE A 7 16.88 -23.48 23.44
N ILE A 8 15.87 -24.23 23.90
CA ILE A 8 14.62 -24.44 23.13
C ILE A 8 13.86 -23.11 22.97
N SER A 9 13.85 -22.27 24.01
CA SER A 9 13.21 -20.95 23.95
C SER A 9 13.87 -20.00 22.95
N ILE A 10 15.20 -20.06 22.79
CA ILE A 10 15.96 -19.22 21.84
C ILE A 10 15.69 -19.65 20.38
N ILE A 11 15.56 -20.95 20.13
CA ILE A 11 15.26 -21.48 18.79
C ILE A 11 13.84 -21.08 18.36
N LEU A 12 12.87 -21.17 19.29
CA LEU A 12 11.47 -20.79 19.06
C LEU A 12 11.28 -19.30 18.77
N THR A 13 12.01 -18.41 19.46
CA THR A 13 11.89 -16.97 19.22
C THR A 13 12.59 -16.52 17.93
N SER A 14 13.73 -17.14 17.55
CA SER A 14 14.41 -16.79 16.29
C SER A 14 13.61 -17.19 15.05
N GLY A 15 12.85 -18.30 15.12
CA GLY A 15 11.96 -18.73 14.04
C GLY A 15 10.78 -17.78 13.79
N PHE A 16 10.38 -17.00 14.79
CA PHE A 16 9.26 -16.05 14.67
C PHE A 16 9.68 -14.71 14.05
N VAL A 17 10.93 -14.26 14.27
CA VAL A 17 11.45 -13.01 13.68
C VAL A 17 11.59 -13.10 12.15
N GLY A 18 11.87 -14.30 11.61
CA GLY A 18 12.02 -14.49 10.15
C GLY A 18 10.71 -14.29 9.36
N VAL A 19 9.56 -14.64 9.96
CA VAL A 19 8.25 -14.53 9.28
C VAL A 19 7.83 -13.08 9.11
N THR A 20 8.15 -12.20 10.07
CA THR A 20 7.78 -10.78 10.00
C THR A 20 8.63 -9.98 9.01
N PHE A 21 9.82 -10.46 8.64
CA PHE A 21 10.71 -9.78 7.70
C PHE A 21 10.40 -10.09 6.22
N ALA A 22 9.85 -11.27 5.91
CA ALA A 22 9.51 -11.63 4.53
C ALA A 22 8.37 -10.76 3.95
N GLU A 23 7.48 -10.27 4.80
CA GLU A 23 6.31 -9.48 4.41
C GLU A 23 6.64 -7.99 4.16
N THR A 24 7.87 -7.55 4.48
CA THR A 24 8.34 -6.16 4.30
C THR A 24 9.28 -6.01 3.09
N VAL A 25 9.28 -6.96 2.15
CA VAL A 25 9.91 -6.71 0.85
C VAL A 25 8.95 -5.83 0.04
N SER A 26 9.32 -4.58 -0.17
CA SER A 26 8.69 -3.65 -1.12
C SER A 26 8.87 -4.16 -2.56
N GLY A 27 8.26 -5.30 -2.88
CA GLY A 27 8.12 -5.77 -4.25
C GLY A 27 7.01 -4.97 -4.93
N GLU A 28 7.25 -4.57 -6.18
CA GLU A 28 6.17 -4.05 -7.02
C GLU A 28 5.05 -5.09 -7.08
N LYS A 29 3.82 -4.69 -6.75
CA LYS A 29 2.66 -5.57 -6.96
C LYS A 29 2.45 -5.64 -8.47
N GLU A 30 2.45 -6.86 -9.01
CA GLU A 30 1.95 -7.09 -10.37
C GLU A 30 0.41 -7.08 -10.33
N PHE A 31 -0.19 -6.36 -11.27
CA PHE A 31 -1.64 -6.24 -11.43
C PHE A 31 -2.10 -6.97 -12.68
N SER A 32 -3.28 -7.59 -12.62
CA SER A 32 -3.89 -8.20 -13.80
C SER A 32 -4.43 -7.14 -14.77
N GLN A 33 -4.68 -7.53 -16.02
CA GLN A 33 -5.27 -6.63 -17.02
C GLN A 33 -6.66 -6.13 -16.60
N GLU A 34 -7.42 -6.98 -15.90
CA GLU A 34 -8.73 -6.64 -15.34
C GLU A 34 -8.62 -5.61 -14.22
N GLU A 35 -7.64 -5.75 -13.32
CA GLU A 35 -7.37 -4.75 -12.27
C GLU A 35 -6.92 -3.41 -12.87
N ILE A 36 -6.06 -3.43 -13.89
CA ILE A 36 -5.63 -2.21 -14.60
C ILE A 36 -6.83 -1.53 -15.26
N LEU A 37 -7.70 -2.30 -15.92
CA LEU A 37 -8.90 -1.77 -16.56
C LEU A 37 -9.90 -1.20 -15.55
N GLU A 38 -10.03 -1.84 -14.38
CA GLU A 38 -10.86 -1.35 -13.28
C GLU A 38 -10.36 0.01 -12.78
N MET A 39 -9.06 0.14 -12.53
CA MET A 39 -8.46 1.41 -12.11
C MET A 39 -8.59 2.49 -13.18
N LYS A 40 -8.53 2.14 -14.46
CA LYS A 40 -8.64 3.08 -15.58
C LYS A 40 -10.03 3.71 -15.67
N HIS A 41 -11.06 3.02 -15.21
CA HIS A 41 -12.42 3.54 -15.19
C HIS A 41 -12.74 4.38 -13.94
N LYS A 42 -11.76 4.63 -13.08
CA LYS A 42 -11.89 5.52 -11.93
C LYS A 42 -11.43 6.93 -12.28
N ALA A 43 -12.17 7.91 -11.76
CA ALA A 43 -11.77 9.30 -11.74
C ALA A 43 -11.85 9.82 -10.30
N VAL A 44 -10.96 10.73 -9.93
CA VAL A 44 -10.91 11.32 -8.59
C VAL A 44 -11.34 12.77 -8.67
N LEU A 45 -12.37 13.14 -7.91
CA LEU A 45 -12.85 14.51 -7.80
C LEU A 45 -12.26 15.13 -6.53
N ILE A 46 -11.48 16.21 -6.67
CA ILE A 46 -10.89 16.93 -5.54
C ILE A 46 -11.60 18.27 -5.39
N THR A 47 -12.11 18.54 -4.19
CA THR A 47 -12.74 19.83 -3.84
C THR A 47 -11.84 20.60 -2.89
N MET A 48 -11.64 21.88 -3.22
CA MET A 48 -10.87 22.83 -2.44
C MET A 48 -11.70 24.09 -2.22
N ASN A 49 -11.19 25.02 -1.40
CA ASN A 49 -11.85 26.30 -1.15
C ASN A 49 -12.13 27.09 -2.44
N ASP A 50 -11.20 27.02 -3.40
CA ASP A 50 -11.26 27.82 -4.64
C ASP A 50 -11.91 27.07 -5.81
N GLY A 51 -12.41 25.86 -5.60
CA GLY A 51 -13.13 25.10 -6.62
C GLY A 51 -12.89 23.60 -6.57
N THR A 52 -13.45 22.92 -7.57
CA THR A 52 -13.38 21.46 -7.72
C THR A 52 -12.77 21.12 -9.07
N PHE A 53 -11.88 20.14 -9.10
CA PHE A 53 -11.36 19.58 -10.35
C PHE A 53 -11.35 18.05 -10.32
N MET A 54 -11.27 17.46 -11.50
CA MET A 54 -11.28 16.02 -11.71
C MET A 54 -9.92 15.55 -12.22
N ILE A 55 -9.46 14.40 -11.72
CA ILE A 55 -8.24 13.71 -12.13
C ILE A 55 -8.63 12.40 -12.81
N GLU A 56 -8.12 12.20 -14.02
CA GLU A 56 -8.12 10.92 -14.73
C GLU A 56 -6.78 10.21 -14.50
N LEU A 57 -6.79 8.88 -14.41
CA LEU A 57 -5.63 8.06 -14.05
C LEU A 57 -5.25 7.11 -15.20
N PHE A 58 -3.95 6.86 -15.34
CA PHE A 58 -3.37 6.02 -16.40
C PHE A 58 -2.62 4.83 -15.77
N PRO A 59 -3.33 3.80 -15.26
CA PRO A 59 -2.72 2.63 -14.62
C PRO A 59 -1.89 1.78 -15.58
N GLU A 60 -2.08 1.90 -16.89
CA GLU A 60 -1.24 1.23 -17.91
C GLU A 60 0.23 1.65 -17.86
N ASP A 61 0.51 2.89 -17.46
CA ASP A 61 1.88 3.43 -17.41
C ASP A 61 2.53 3.22 -16.04
N ALA A 62 1.74 3.28 -14.96
CA ALA A 62 2.23 3.19 -13.59
C ALA A 62 1.19 2.56 -12.62
N PRO A 63 0.93 1.25 -12.70
CA PRO A 63 -0.17 0.60 -11.97
C PRO A 63 -0.01 0.66 -10.45
N ASN A 64 1.21 0.48 -9.95
CA ASN A 64 1.52 0.59 -8.52
C ASN A 64 1.26 2.01 -7.98
N THR A 65 1.65 3.04 -8.72
CA THR A 65 1.43 4.44 -8.33
C THR A 65 -0.05 4.77 -8.30
N VAL A 66 -0.80 4.39 -9.34
CA VAL A 66 -2.24 4.61 -9.42
C VAL A 66 -2.97 3.88 -8.29
N HIS A 67 -2.63 2.62 -8.03
CA HIS A 67 -3.21 1.86 -6.91
C HIS A 67 -2.96 2.53 -5.56
N ASN A 68 -1.72 2.94 -5.29
CA ASN A 68 -1.37 3.59 -4.02
C ASN A 68 -2.09 4.94 -3.87
N PHE A 69 -2.17 5.73 -4.94
CA PHE A 69 -2.90 6.99 -4.94
C PHE A 69 -4.39 6.78 -4.65
N LEU A 70 -5.04 5.87 -5.36
CA LEU A 70 -6.46 5.52 -5.16
C LEU A 70 -6.71 5.04 -3.72
N LYS A 71 -5.85 4.15 -3.22
CA LYS A 71 -5.94 3.64 -1.84
C LYS A 71 -5.86 4.76 -0.80
N LEU A 72 -4.92 5.70 -0.97
CA LEU A 72 -4.80 6.85 -0.07
C LEU A 72 -6.00 7.78 -0.18
N ALA A 73 -6.47 8.07 -1.39
CA ALA A 73 -7.67 8.86 -1.63
C ALA A 73 -8.92 8.25 -0.99
N GLU A 74 -9.15 6.94 -1.18
CA GLU A 74 -10.27 6.20 -0.58
C GLU A 74 -10.20 6.17 0.96
N SER A 75 -9.00 6.21 1.54
CA SER A 75 -8.82 6.30 2.99
C SER A 75 -9.02 7.71 3.58
N GLY A 76 -9.27 8.73 2.74
CA GLY A 76 -9.36 10.13 3.18
C GLY A 76 -8.02 10.75 3.55
N TYR A 77 -6.89 10.16 3.11
CA TYR A 77 -5.55 10.62 3.50
C TYR A 77 -5.27 12.07 3.06
N TYR A 78 -5.82 12.48 1.91
CA TYR A 78 -5.63 13.81 1.34
C TYR A 78 -6.58 14.87 1.92
N ASP A 79 -7.51 14.50 2.81
CA ASP A 79 -8.48 15.43 3.37
C ASP A 79 -7.77 16.44 4.29
N GLY A 80 -7.97 17.73 4.01
CA GLY A 80 -7.33 18.82 4.75
C GLY A 80 -5.85 19.05 4.41
N MET A 81 -5.29 18.33 3.44
CA MET A 81 -3.95 18.63 2.93
C MET A 81 -3.95 19.94 2.12
N VAL A 82 -2.85 20.69 2.22
CA VAL A 82 -2.60 21.90 1.44
C VAL A 82 -1.64 21.61 0.29
N PHE A 83 -1.79 22.36 -0.80
CA PHE A 83 -0.77 22.43 -1.86
C PHE A 83 0.32 23.41 -1.39
N HIS A 84 1.57 22.94 -1.37
CA HIS A 84 2.73 23.69 -0.89
C HIS A 84 3.51 24.32 -2.03
#